data_AF-E0DIN0-F1
#
_entry.id   AF-E0DIN0-F1
#
_cell.length_a   1.000
_cell.length_b   1.000
_cell.length_c   1.000
_cell.angle_alpha   90.00
_cell.angle_beta   90.00
_cell.angle_gamma   90.00
#
_symmetry.space_group_name_H-M   'P 1'
#
loop_
_entity.id
_entity.type
_entity.pdbx_description
1 polymer ?
#
loop_
_entity_poly.entity_id
_entity_poly.type
_entity_poly.pdbx_seq_one_letter_code
_entity_poly.pdbx_strand_id
1 'polypeptide(L)'
;MNSSALTNTVTSTLFWCHSGTAIVNAPDRIISVLAGDLVIAPAGAFITSSGAAGHDRGATGVVIPISFPGMKITGATRRMHLGQVWSDRMISEYSRSMLGESELSADIMKLFDDRAKPPKMPTAPAALAVAKQLQANPADPTSLIDFAKRQHVSSRTLQRQFQATTDYTFSEWRAAYRVSVAADLLSHQFTITNVASMVGFDATSSLTRAFKRHTGTTPSSFTTGAVGMGAAGVAPQIPPLTTFARAETDQVLWIYRGTATVTTAGYCRFMGAGETVTIPAGTDTRLDIAAGSIALPVPVNFDERNGTVDWALVFGMCEMTTPFAALEETERKLAEKDLIPTV
;
A
#
# COMPACT_ATOMS: atom_id res chain seq x y z
N MET A 1 -34.77 5.91 20.28
CA MET A 1 -33.47 5.36 20.71
C MET A 1 -33.09 4.26 19.72
N ASN A 2 -32.15 4.55 18.83
CA ASN A 2 -31.28 3.56 18.20
C ASN A 2 -30.10 4.33 17.63
N SER A 3 -29.16 4.64 18.53
CA SER A 3 -27.82 5.07 18.18
C SER A 3 -27.12 3.86 17.57
N SER A 4 -27.16 3.74 16.25
CA SER A 4 -26.23 2.88 15.51
C SER A 4 -24.84 3.46 15.75
N ALA A 5 -24.07 2.80 16.61
CA ALA A 5 -22.67 3.09 16.82
C ALA A 5 -21.93 2.89 15.48
N LEU A 6 -21.68 3.99 14.78
CA LEU A 6 -20.66 4.09 13.75
C LEU A 6 -19.35 3.65 14.41
N THR A 7 -19.00 2.38 14.25
CA THR A 7 -17.64 1.91 14.47
C THR A 7 -16.82 2.59 13.40
N ASN A 8 -16.24 3.74 13.75
CA ASN A 8 -15.33 4.51 12.92
C ASN A 8 -14.16 3.60 12.58
N THR A 9 -14.29 2.88 11.46
CA THR A 9 -13.23 2.04 10.93
C THR A 9 -12.23 3.03 10.37
N VAL A 10 -11.07 3.14 11.03
CA VAL A 10 -9.99 4.04 10.62
C VAL A 10 -9.41 3.45 9.33
N THR A 11 -9.96 3.87 8.18
CA THR A 11 -9.49 3.40 6.88
C THR A 11 -8.25 4.19 6.49
N SER A 12 -7.12 3.49 6.36
CA SER A 12 -5.90 4.09 5.82
C SER A 12 -6.12 4.44 4.35
N THR A 13 -5.31 5.36 3.81
CA THR A 13 -5.36 5.75 2.39
C THR A 13 -3.98 5.65 1.79
N LEU A 14 -3.90 5.11 0.58
CA LEU A 14 -2.71 5.15 -0.25
C LEU A 14 -2.80 6.36 -1.17
N PHE A 15 -1.73 7.13 -1.27
CA PHE A 15 -1.61 8.26 -2.19
C PHE A 15 -0.54 7.93 -3.21
N TRP A 16 -0.94 7.73 -4.46
CA TRP A 16 -0.03 7.55 -5.58
C TRP A 16 0.16 8.86 -6.33
N CYS A 17 1.38 9.38 -6.41
CA CYS A 17 1.69 10.53 -7.24
C CYS A 17 1.91 10.07 -8.69
N HIS A 18 0.87 10.17 -9.52
CA HIS A 18 0.91 9.78 -10.92
C HIS A 18 1.75 10.73 -11.76
N SER A 19 1.61 12.04 -11.56
CA SER A 19 2.37 13.04 -12.31
C SER A 19 2.71 14.24 -11.44
N GLY A 20 3.75 14.98 -11.83
CA GLY A 20 4.15 16.22 -11.15
C GLY A 20 4.65 16.04 -9.72
N THR A 21 4.33 17.01 -8.86
CA THR A 21 4.70 17.03 -7.45
C THR A 21 3.53 17.51 -6.61
N ALA A 22 3.43 17.03 -5.38
CA ALA A 22 2.39 17.44 -4.44
C ALA A 22 2.88 17.35 -2.98
N ILE A 23 2.04 17.75 -2.05
CA ILE A 23 2.28 17.58 -0.62
C ILE A 23 1.19 16.70 -0.03
N VAL A 24 1.55 15.62 0.64
CA VAL A 24 0.64 14.80 1.44
C VAL A 24 0.78 15.21 2.90
N ASN A 25 -0.30 15.68 3.50
CA ASN A 25 -0.39 16.05 4.90
C ASN A 25 -1.04 14.89 5.63
N ALA A 26 -0.24 14.12 6.35
CA ALA A 26 -0.73 13.11 7.26
C ALA A 26 -0.79 13.65 8.70
N PRO A 27 -1.65 13.10 9.58
CA PRO A 27 -1.73 13.51 10.98
C PRO A 27 -0.39 13.50 11.73
N ASP A 28 0.53 12.61 11.36
CA ASP A 28 1.84 12.45 12.01
C ASP A 28 2.98 13.20 11.30
N ARG A 29 2.83 13.61 10.04
CA ARG A 29 3.88 14.30 9.26
C ARG A 29 3.37 14.90 7.93
N ILE A 30 4.11 15.88 7.43
CA ILE A 30 3.94 16.44 6.08
C ILE A 30 5.03 15.88 5.16
N ILE A 31 4.64 15.41 3.97
CA ILE A 31 5.52 14.76 3.00
C ILE A 31 5.39 15.44 1.64
N SER A 32 6.49 15.91 1.07
CA SER A 32 6.53 16.24 -0.36
C SER A 32 6.70 14.98 -1.19
N VAL A 33 5.84 14.80 -2.18
CA VAL A 33 5.84 13.67 -3.11
C VAL A 33 6.11 14.14 -4.54
N LEU A 34 6.71 13.26 -5.32
CA LEU A 34 6.96 13.44 -6.74
C LEU A 34 6.44 12.24 -7.53
N ALA A 35 6.26 12.45 -8.83
CA ALA A 35 5.78 11.46 -9.76
C ALA A 35 6.50 10.10 -9.57
N GLY A 36 5.75 9.04 -9.25
CA GLY A 36 6.27 7.71 -8.97
C GLY A 36 6.36 7.37 -7.48
N ASP A 37 5.96 8.29 -6.59
CA ASP A 37 5.87 8.05 -5.17
C ASP A 37 4.53 7.44 -4.75
N LEU A 38 4.61 6.50 -3.82
CA LEU A 38 3.50 5.94 -3.07
C LEU A 38 3.63 6.35 -1.60
N VAL A 39 2.58 6.93 -1.04
CA VAL A 39 2.49 7.23 0.39
C VAL A 39 1.35 6.44 1.01
N ILE A 40 1.64 5.73 2.10
CA ILE A 40 0.61 5.18 2.98
C ILE A 40 0.42 6.18 4.10
N ALA A 41 -0.82 6.62 4.31
CA ALA A 41 -1.14 7.50 5.42
C ALA A 41 -2.36 6.99 6.21
N PRO A 42 -2.41 7.25 7.53
CA PRO A 42 -3.58 6.93 8.33
C PRO A 42 -4.77 7.82 7.94
N ALA A 43 -5.96 7.47 8.44
CA ALA A 43 -7.17 8.25 8.19
C ALA A 43 -6.98 9.73 8.58
N GLY A 44 -7.58 10.62 7.78
CA GLY A 44 -7.46 12.07 7.96
C GLY A 44 -6.31 12.71 7.21
N ALA A 45 -5.49 11.94 6.49
CA ALA A 45 -4.50 12.49 5.58
C ALA A 45 -5.15 13.11 4.33
N PHE A 46 -4.59 14.23 3.86
CA PHE A 46 -5.09 14.98 2.70
C PHE A 46 -3.95 15.59 1.90
N ILE A 47 -4.20 15.91 0.64
CA ILE A 47 -3.19 16.48 -0.28
C ILE A 47 -3.31 18.00 -0.29
N THR A 48 -2.18 18.69 -0.14
CA THR A 48 -2.05 20.13 -0.43
C THR A 48 -1.28 20.32 -1.75
N SER A 49 -1.95 20.98 -2.71
CA SER A 49 -1.45 21.50 -4.01
C SER A 49 -1.12 20.49 -5.13
N SER A 50 -1.42 20.75 -6.42
CA SER A 50 -2.00 21.97 -7.06
C SER A 50 -2.79 21.71 -8.36
N GLY A 51 -3.78 22.58 -8.62
CA GLY A 51 -4.34 22.77 -9.96
C GLY A 51 -5.86 22.90 -10.10
N ALA A 52 -6.59 23.53 -9.17
CA ALA A 52 -8.00 23.86 -9.39
C ALA A 52 -8.41 25.18 -8.72
N ALA A 53 -7.72 26.28 -9.05
CA ALA A 53 -8.24 27.66 -9.06
C ALA A 53 -7.07 28.65 -9.20
N GLY A 54 -6.94 29.28 -10.39
CA GLY A 54 -6.12 30.48 -10.56
C GLY A 54 -4.63 30.26 -10.83
N HIS A 55 -4.21 30.68 -12.02
CA HIS A 55 -2.94 31.22 -12.52
C HIS A 55 -1.60 31.24 -11.72
N ASP A 56 -1.45 30.67 -10.53
CA ASP A 56 -0.18 30.76 -9.77
C ASP A 56 0.56 29.42 -9.62
N ARG A 57 1.86 29.46 -9.94
CA ARG A 57 2.75 28.32 -10.16
C ARG A 57 3.34 27.80 -8.84
N GLY A 58 3.23 26.49 -8.56
CA GLY A 58 4.03 25.89 -7.49
C GLY A 58 4.13 24.37 -7.44
N ALA A 59 3.03 23.63 -7.61
CA ALA A 59 3.06 22.17 -7.39
C ALA A 59 2.00 21.40 -8.21
N THR A 60 2.06 21.40 -9.54
CA THR A 60 1.04 20.78 -10.41
C THR A 60 1.29 19.28 -10.52
N GLY A 61 0.47 18.45 -9.88
CA GLY A 61 0.60 17.00 -9.96
C GLY A 61 -0.71 16.27 -9.67
N VAL A 62 -0.92 15.13 -10.35
CA VAL A 62 -2.07 14.25 -10.12
C VAL A 62 -1.70 13.25 -9.03
N VAL A 63 -2.38 13.31 -7.88
CA VAL A 63 -2.19 12.35 -6.78
C VAL A 63 -3.48 11.57 -6.58
N ILE A 64 -3.42 10.28 -6.89
CA ILE A 64 -4.56 9.37 -6.84
C ILE A 64 -4.70 8.80 -5.42
N PRO A 65 -5.79 9.08 -4.69
CA PRO A 65 -6.12 8.38 -3.46
C PRO A 65 -6.69 7.00 -3.79
N ILE A 66 -6.14 5.96 -3.17
CA ILE A 66 -6.58 4.59 -3.30
C ILE A 66 -6.93 4.09 -1.90
N SER A 67 -8.20 3.74 -1.71
CA SER A 67 -8.70 3.22 -0.45
C SER A 67 -9.72 2.14 -0.73
N PHE A 68 -9.72 1.10 0.11
CA PHE A 68 -10.70 0.03 0.02
C PHE A 68 -11.37 -0.12 1.39
N PRO A 69 -12.67 -0.46 1.46
CA PRO A 69 -13.37 -0.66 2.73
C PRO A 69 -12.68 -1.65 3.68
N GLY A 70 -12.10 -2.72 3.15
CA GLY A 70 -11.37 -3.75 3.91
C GLY A 70 -9.90 -3.43 4.16
N MET A 71 -9.37 -2.30 3.67
CA MET A 71 -7.94 -1.99 3.77
C MET A 71 -7.54 -1.64 5.20
N LYS A 72 -6.77 -2.52 5.82
CA LYS A 72 -6.24 -2.36 7.19
C LYS A 72 -4.71 -2.28 7.15
N ILE A 73 -4.19 -1.10 6.86
CA ILE A 73 -2.75 -0.84 6.95
C ILE A 73 -2.48 -0.05 8.23
N THR A 74 -1.87 -0.70 9.21
CA THR A 74 -1.49 -0.08 10.49
C THR A 74 -0.04 0.42 10.44
N GLY A 75 0.25 1.54 11.10
CA GLY A 75 1.62 2.07 11.24
C GLY A 75 1.71 3.58 11.02
N ALA A 76 2.91 4.12 11.16
CA ALA A 76 3.20 5.52 10.83
C ALA A 76 3.13 5.76 9.31
N THR A 77 3.04 7.03 8.91
CA THR A 77 3.02 7.40 7.48
C THR A 77 4.35 7.04 6.82
N ARG A 78 4.29 6.29 5.72
CA ARG A 78 5.45 5.78 4.97
C ARG A 78 5.39 6.25 3.52
N ARG A 79 6.54 6.69 2.98
CA ARG A 79 6.74 7.02 1.57
C ARG A 79 7.64 5.98 0.92
N MET A 80 7.31 5.55 -0.28
CA MET A 80 8.12 4.68 -1.12
C MET A 80 8.19 5.25 -2.54
N HIS A 81 9.39 5.41 -3.08
CA HIS A 81 9.56 5.77 -4.49
C HIS A 81 9.57 4.50 -5.34
N LEU A 82 8.46 4.21 -6.03
CA LEU A 82 8.35 3.03 -6.89
C LEU A 82 8.78 3.33 -8.35
N GLY A 83 8.73 4.61 -8.72
CA GLY A 83 9.01 5.08 -10.08
C GLY A 83 7.79 4.97 -11.00
N GLN A 84 7.79 5.76 -12.06
CA GLN A 84 6.67 5.89 -13.01
C GLN A 84 6.24 4.59 -13.70
N VAL A 85 7.12 3.58 -13.74
CA VAL A 85 6.80 2.25 -14.31
C VAL A 85 5.67 1.53 -13.56
N TRP A 86 5.32 1.98 -12.36
CA TRP A 86 4.19 1.47 -11.57
C TRP A 86 2.85 2.18 -11.86
N SER A 87 2.82 3.23 -12.70
CA SER A 87 1.63 4.06 -12.92
C SER A 87 0.40 3.24 -13.36
N ASP A 88 0.51 2.42 -14.40
CA ASP A 88 -0.61 1.56 -14.86
C ASP A 88 -1.10 0.64 -13.74
N ARG A 89 -0.17 0.11 -12.94
CA ARG A 89 -0.51 -0.78 -11.84
C ARG A 89 -1.26 -0.06 -10.72
N MET A 90 -0.84 1.15 -10.36
CA MET A 90 -1.51 1.95 -9.34
C MET A 90 -2.86 2.50 -9.83
N ILE A 91 -2.96 2.91 -11.10
CA ILE A 91 -4.23 3.28 -11.74
C ILE A 91 -5.18 2.08 -11.76
N SER A 92 -4.69 0.86 -11.99
CA SER A 92 -5.53 -0.35 -11.92
C SER A 92 -6.08 -0.61 -10.50
N GLU A 93 -5.33 -0.32 -9.44
CA GLU A 93 -5.86 -0.42 -8.07
C GLU A 93 -6.88 0.68 -7.77
N TYR A 94 -6.65 1.89 -8.28
CA TYR A 94 -7.63 2.96 -8.19
C TYR A 94 -8.94 2.58 -8.89
N SER A 95 -8.85 2.09 -10.13
CA SER A 95 -9.98 1.51 -10.89
C SER A 95 -10.73 0.48 -10.06
N ARG A 96 -10.03 -0.50 -9.47
CA ARG A 96 -10.63 -1.51 -8.59
C ARG A 96 -11.38 -0.89 -7.42
N SER A 97 -10.79 0.09 -6.74
CA SER A 97 -11.44 0.76 -5.61
C SER A 97 -12.72 1.49 -6.00
N MET A 98 -12.82 1.96 -7.25
CA MET A 98 -14.02 2.61 -7.80
C MET A 98 -15.05 1.60 -8.33
N LEU A 99 -14.64 0.38 -8.66
CA LEU A 99 -15.47 -0.71 -9.18
C LEU A 99 -16.07 -1.61 -8.08
N GLY A 100 -16.13 -1.12 -6.84
CA GLY A 100 -16.76 -1.85 -5.73
C GLY A 100 -15.91 -2.96 -5.11
N GLU A 101 -14.63 -3.07 -5.45
CA GLU A 101 -13.75 -4.02 -4.78
C GLU A 101 -13.53 -3.64 -3.31
N SER A 102 -13.45 -4.64 -2.43
CA SER A 102 -13.36 -4.42 -0.98
C SER A 102 -11.94 -4.47 -0.43
N GLU A 103 -10.99 -5.05 -1.17
CA GLU A 103 -9.61 -5.27 -0.73
C GLU A 103 -8.58 -4.84 -1.76
N LEU A 104 -7.50 -4.28 -1.25
CA LEU A 104 -6.28 -4.05 -2.02
C LEU A 104 -5.70 -5.40 -2.47
N SER A 105 -5.19 -5.46 -3.70
CA SER A 105 -4.63 -6.72 -4.19
C SER A 105 -3.46 -7.23 -3.33
N ALA A 106 -3.30 -8.56 -3.30
CA ALA A 106 -2.23 -9.22 -2.57
C ALA A 106 -0.83 -8.72 -2.97
N ASP A 107 -0.60 -8.43 -4.26
CA ASP A 107 0.71 -7.98 -4.73
C ASP A 107 1.07 -6.57 -4.27
N ILE A 108 0.09 -5.67 -4.14
CA ILE A 108 0.34 -4.35 -3.57
C ILE A 108 0.41 -4.44 -2.04
N MET A 109 -0.38 -5.30 -1.40
CA MET A 109 -0.26 -5.56 0.04
C MET A 109 1.13 -6.07 0.43
N LYS A 110 1.79 -6.88 -0.41
CA LYS A 110 3.19 -7.30 -0.20
C LYS A 110 4.19 -6.15 -0.18
N LEU A 111 3.88 -4.97 -0.74
CA LEU A 111 4.72 -3.79 -0.58
C LEU A 111 4.75 -3.31 0.87
N PHE A 112 3.68 -3.58 1.62
CA PHE A 112 3.45 -3.08 2.98
C PHE A 112 3.62 -4.12 4.06
N ASP A 113 3.72 -5.40 3.69
CA ASP A 113 4.23 -6.42 4.59
C ASP A 113 5.55 -5.92 5.15
N ASP A 114 5.58 -5.67 6.47
CA ASP A 114 6.73 -5.09 7.16
C ASP A 114 7.99 -5.85 6.75
N ARG A 115 8.75 -5.26 5.82
CA ARG A 115 9.94 -5.87 5.26
C ARG A 115 11.04 -6.05 6.31
N ALA A 116 10.86 -5.47 7.48
CA ALA A 116 11.65 -5.66 8.68
C ALA A 116 10.77 -5.89 9.92
N LYS A 117 9.84 -6.85 9.89
CA LYS A 117 9.10 -7.26 11.12
C LYS A 117 10.11 -7.59 12.22
N PRO A 118 9.89 -7.13 13.47
CA PRO A 118 10.75 -7.53 14.58
C PRO A 118 10.72 -9.07 14.70
N PRO A 119 11.87 -9.70 15.02
CA PRO A 119 11.92 -11.14 15.20
C PRO A 119 10.98 -11.56 16.33
N LYS A 120 10.45 -12.78 16.21
CA LYS A 120 9.60 -13.37 17.26
C LYS A 120 10.34 -13.33 18.60
N MET A 121 9.62 -12.99 19.67
CA MET A 121 10.20 -12.97 21.02
C MET A 121 10.48 -14.39 21.51
N PRO A 122 11.62 -14.63 22.19
CA PRO A 122 11.83 -15.90 22.87
C PRO A 122 10.87 -16.03 24.05
N THR A 123 10.39 -17.24 24.33
CA THR A 123 9.42 -17.46 25.43
C THR A 123 10.07 -17.90 26.73
N ALA A 124 11.27 -18.49 26.68
CA ALA A 124 11.98 -18.96 27.87
C ALA A 124 12.38 -17.76 28.77
N PRO A 125 12.28 -17.86 30.11
CA PRO A 125 12.40 -16.70 31.00
C PRO A 125 13.70 -15.89 30.84
N ALA A 126 14.87 -16.55 30.82
CA ALA A 126 16.15 -15.86 30.71
C ALA A 126 16.33 -15.19 29.33
N ALA A 127 15.98 -15.90 28.24
CA ALA A 127 16.03 -15.32 26.90
C ALA A 127 15.02 -14.17 26.71
N LEU A 128 13.80 -14.29 27.26
CA LEU A 128 12.78 -13.23 27.24
C LEU A 128 13.24 -11.99 28.00
N ALA A 129 13.86 -12.15 29.17
CA ALA A 129 14.41 -11.03 29.94
C ALA A 129 15.49 -10.28 29.15
N VAL A 130 16.41 -11.02 28.52
CA VAL A 130 17.46 -10.44 27.66
C VAL A 130 16.86 -9.75 26.44
N ALA A 131 15.88 -10.37 25.77
CA ALA A 131 15.19 -9.79 24.63
C ALA A 131 14.50 -8.47 24.99
N LYS A 132 13.79 -8.41 26.14
CA LYS A 132 13.17 -7.17 26.63
C LYS A 132 14.19 -6.07 26.92
N GLN A 133 15.36 -6.41 27.48
CA GLN A 133 16.44 -5.44 27.69
C GLN A 133 16.96 -4.90 26.36
N LEU A 134 17.18 -5.76 25.37
CA LEU A 134 17.58 -5.35 24.02
C LEU A 134 16.48 -4.56 23.29
N GLN A 135 15.20 -4.79 23.63
CA GLN A 135 14.10 -3.99 23.12
C GLN A 135 14.16 -2.55 23.62
N ALA A 136 14.43 -2.38 24.92
CA ALA A 136 14.57 -1.06 25.54
C ALA A 136 15.83 -0.31 25.07
N ASN A 137 16.92 -1.03 24.80
CA ASN A 137 18.15 -0.46 24.27
C ASN A 137 18.76 -1.34 23.16
N PRO A 138 18.38 -1.12 21.89
CA PRO A 138 18.91 -1.89 20.75
C PRO A 138 20.45 -1.78 20.61
N ALA A 139 21.03 -0.67 21.07
CA ALA A 139 22.46 -0.42 20.98
C ALA A 139 23.30 -1.12 22.06
N ASP A 140 22.68 -1.73 23.09
CA ASP A 140 23.40 -2.38 24.20
C ASP A 140 24.45 -3.37 23.69
N PRO A 141 25.76 -3.13 23.92
CA PRO A 141 26.84 -3.96 23.40
C PRO A 141 27.01 -5.30 24.14
N THR A 142 26.30 -5.54 25.24
CA THR A 142 26.48 -6.70 26.15
C THR A 142 26.54 -8.03 25.38
N SER A 143 27.54 -8.86 25.70
CA SER A 143 27.75 -10.16 25.05
C SER A 143 26.77 -11.23 25.55
N LEU A 144 26.58 -12.31 24.79
CA LEU A 144 25.80 -13.47 25.23
C LEU A 144 26.32 -14.03 26.55
N ILE A 145 27.64 -14.06 26.74
CA ILE A 145 28.28 -14.62 27.93
C ILE A 145 27.92 -13.77 29.16
N ASP A 146 27.94 -12.46 29.02
CA ASP A 146 27.62 -11.55 30.13
C ASP A 146 26.14 -11.55 30.45
N PHE A 147 25.28 -11.62 29.43
CA PHE A 147 23.85 -11.87 29.65
C PHE A 147 23.59 -13.19 30.36
N ALA A 148 24.26 -14.27 29.95
CA ALA A 148 24.11 -15.58 30.58
C ALA A 148 24.52 -15.54 32.06
N LYS A 149 25.64 -14.87 32.38
CA LYS A 149 26.07 -14.63 33.77
C LYS A 149 25.02 -13.87 34.58
N ARG A 150 24.48 -12.77 34.04
CA ARG A 150 23.43 -11.95 34.72
C ARG A 150 22.13 -12.74 34.93
N GLN A 151 21.83 -13.68 34.05
CA GLN A 151 20.64 -14.53 34.12
C GLN A 151 20.89 -15.86 34.84
N HIS A 152 22.08 -16.06 35.44
CA HIS A 152 22.47 -17.28 36.16
C HIS A 152 22.33 -18.57 35.33
N VAL A 153 22.60 -18.50 34.02
CA VAL A 153 22.58 -19.66 33.10
C VAL A 153 23.89 -19.77 32.32
N SER A 154 24.16 -20.93 31.72
CA SER A 154 25.26 -21.06 30.77
C SER A 154 24.96 -20.35 29.45
N SER A 155 25.98 -19.85 28.75
CA SER A 155 25.84 -19.25 27.42
C SER A 155 25.20 -20.22 26.41
N ARG A 156 25.55 -21.51 26.50
CA ARG A 156 24.93 -22.58 25.69
C ARG A 156 23.44 -22.73 25.97
N THR A 157 23.03 -22.65 27.24
CA THR A 157 21.62 -22.71 27.62
C THR A 157 20.87 -21.51 27.06
N LEU A 158 21.42 -20.30 27.24
CA LEU A 158 20.79 -19.07 26.76
C LEU A 158 20.67 -19.06 25.22
N GLN A 159 21.72 -19.48 24.52
CA GLN A 159 21.72 -19.65 23.06
C GLN A 159 20.60 -20.60 22.59
N ARG A 160 20.49 -21.77 23.23
CA ARG A 160 19.46 -22.76 22.90
C ARG A 160 18.05 -22.21 23.15
N GLN A 161 17.87 -21.41 24.19
CA GLN A 161 16.57 -20.79 24.50
C GLN A 161 16.15 -19.77 23.44
N PHE A 162 17.07 -19.00 22.86
CA PHE A 162 16.76 -18.13 21.72
C PHE A 162 16.32 -18.95 20.49
N GLN A 163 17.11 -19.98 20.15
CA GLN A 163 16.83 -20.80 18.95
C GLN A 163 15.51 -21.57 19.06
N ALA A 164 15.17 -22.10 20.24
CA ALA A 164 14.04 -23.02 20.41
C ALA A 164 12.68 -22.44 19.99
N THR A 165 12.48 -21.13 20.06
CA THR A 165 11.18 -20.50 19.73
C THR A 165 11.23 -19.41 18.68
N THR A 166 12.43 -18.91 18.36
CA THR A 166 12.63 -17.80 17.40
C THR A 166 13.32 -18.24 16.12
N ASP A 167 13.82 -19.48 16.07
CA ASP A 167 14.64 -20.05 14.99
C ASP A 167 15.96 -19.29 14.73
N TYR A 168 16.29 -18.29 15.57
CA TYR A 168 17.51 -17.49 15.48
C TYR A 168 18.49 -17.80 16.60
N THR A 169 19.78 -17.73 16.27
CA THR A 169 20.83 -17.56 17.28
C THR A 169 20.64 -16.24 18.04
N PHE A 170 21.23 -16.08 19.23
CA PHE A 170 21.17 -14.79 19.94
C PHE A 170 21.66 -13.61 19.08
N SER A 171 22.80 -13.79 18.39
CA SER A 171 23.39 -12.75 17.55
C SER A 171 22.52 -12.42 16.34
N GLU A 172 21.90 -13.42 15.71
CA GLU A 172 20.97 -13.20 14.59
C GLU A 172 19.66 -12.55 15.06
N TRP A 173 19.13 -12.97 16.21
CA TRP A 173 17.94 -12.35 16.80
C TRP A 173 18.21 -10.87 17.10
N ARG A 174 19.35 -10.55 17.72
CA ARG A 174 19.76 -9.18 18.01
C ARG A 174 19.98 -8.37 16.74
N ALA A 175 20.60 -8.95 15.71
CA ALA A 175 20.78 -8.28 14.42
C ALA A 175 19.44 -8.02 13.72
N ALA A 176 18.53 -8.99 13.69
CA ALA A 176 17.19 -8.86 13.12
C ALA A 176 16.38 -7.77 13.83
N TYR A 177 16.42 -7.72 15.17
CA TYR A 177 15.74 -6.69 15.94
C TYR A 177 16.34 -5.29 15.71
N ARG A 178 17.67 -5.18 15.62
CA ARG A 178 18.31 -3.91 15.24
C ARG A 178 17.92 -3.46 13.84
N VAL A 179 17.79 -4.38 12.90
CA VAL A 179 17.32 -4.09 11.54
C VAL A 179 15.87 -3.62 11.54
N SER A 180 14.98 -4.22 12.34
CA SER A 180 13.59 -3.73 12.45
C SER A 180 13.52 -2.31 12.98
N VAL A 181 14.29 -1.99 14.03
CA VAL A 181 14.37 -0.61 14.56
C VAL A 181 15.03 0.33 13.54
N ALA A 182 16.07 -0.12 12.84
CA ALA A 182 16.72 0.68 11.81
C ALA A 182 15.77 1.02 10.66
N ALA A 183 14.96 0.07 10.20
CA ALA A 183 13.98 0.28 9.15
C ALA A 183 12.95 1.35 9.55
N ASP A 184 12.48 1.31 10.80
CA ASP A 184 11.59 2.33 11.35
C ASP A 184 12.26 3.70 11.40
N LEU A 185 13.48 3.81 11.94
CA LEU A 185 14.22 5.07 11.98
C LEU A 185 14.52 5.65 10.59
N LEU A 186 14.88 4.82 9.61
CA LEU A 186 15.12 5.27 8.23
C LEU A 186 13.86 5.86 7.59
N SER A 187 12.69 5.33 7.94
CA SER A 187 11.39 5.88 7.50
C SER A 187 11.11 7.27 8.09
N HIS A 188 11.76 7.62 9.22
CA HIS A 188 11.70 8.92 9.88
C HIS A 188 12.82 9.89 9.44
N GLN A 189 13.40 9.69 8.25
CA GLN A 189 14.39 10.60 7.62
C GLN A 189 15.75 10.67 8.33
N PHE A 190 16.06 9.75 9.25
CA PHE A 190 17.41 9.65 9.79
C PHE A 190 18.39 9.15 8.71
N THR A 191 19.62 9.67 8.73
CA THR A 191 20.67 9.21 7.80
C THR A 191 21.11 7.79 8.15
N ILE A 192 21.53 7.02 7.15
CA ILE A 192 22.02 5.63 7.35
C ILE A 192 23.14 5.59 8.39
N THR A 193 24.02 6.60 8.39
CA THR A 193 25.11 6.75 9.36
C THR A 193 24.59 6.92 10.79
N ASN A 194 23.63 7.82 11.00
CA ASN A 194 23.05 8.05 12.34
C ASN A 194 22.32 6.80 12.81
N VAL A 195 21.52 6.18 11.94
CA VAL A 195 20.76 4.97 12.27
C VAL A 195 21.69 3.82 12.67
N ALA A 196 22.79 3.59 11.93
CA ALA A 196 23.75 2.55 12.26
C ALA A 196 24.28 2.70 13.70
N SER A 197 24.65 3.93 14.08
CA SER A 197 25.09 4.23 15.44
C SER A 197 23.97 4.06 16.47
N MET A 198 22.76 4.55 16.19
CA MET A 198 21.61 4.52 17.11
C MET A 198 21.17 3.09 17.46
N VAL A 199 21.26 2.16 16.51
CA VAL A 199 20.90 0.74 16.75
C VAL A 199 22.12 -0.10 17.15
N GLY A 200 23.32 0.49 17.22
CA GLY A 200 24.55 -0.13 17.72
C GLY A 200 25.27 -1.04 16.73
N PHE A 201 25.24 -0.74 15.43
CA PHE A 201 26.19 -1.30 14.46
C PHE A 201 27.46 -0.44 14.42
N ASP A 202 28.63 -1.10 14.41
CA ASP A 202 29.93 -0.43 14.42
C ASP A 202 30.24 0.35 13.13
N ALA A 203 29.58 -0.01 12.02
CA ALA A 203 29.74 0.63 10.72
C ALA A 203 28.46 0.58 9.90
N THR A 204 28.30 1.53 8.98
CA THR A 204 27.21 1.55 7.99
C THR A 204 27.20 0.30 7.11
N SER A 205 28.38 -0.22 6.75
CA SER A 205 28.52 -1.45 5.97
C SER A 205 28.00 -2.69 6.72
N SER A 206 28.19 -2.76 8.03
CA SER A 206 27.65 -3.83 8.90
C SER A 206 26.13 -3.77 8.95
N LEU A 207 25.57 -2.55 9.11
CA LEU A 207 24.13 -2.34 8.98
C LEU A 207 23.65 -2.79 7.61
N THR A 208 24.24 -2.33 6.50
CA THR A 208 23.82 -2.69 5.14
C THR A 208 23.80 -4.20 4.89
N ARG A 209 24.81 -4.94 5.37
CA ARG A 209 24.87 -6.41 5.25
C ARG A 209 23.76 -7.09 6.05
N ALA A 210 23.59 -6.71 7.32
CA ALA A 210 22.53 -7.27 8.17
C ALA A 210 21.15 -6.93 7.62
N PHE A 211 20.96 -5.69 7.16
CA PHE A 211 19.73 -5.21 6.56
C PHE A 211 19.37 -6.03 5.32
N LYS A 212 20.28 -6.17 4.35
CA LYS A 212 20.04 -6.99 3.15
C LYS A 212 19.76 -8.46 3.48
N ARG A 213 20.41 -9.02 4.51
CA ARG A 213 20.17 -10.39 4.95
C ARG A 213 18.77 -10.59 5.52
N HIS A 214 18.25 -9.63 6.26
CA HIS A 214 16.96 -9.76 6.97
C HIS A 214 15.78 -9.18 6.20
N THR A 215 15.98 -8.21 5.30
CA THR A 215 14.92 -7.52 4.54
C THR A 215 14.97 -7.79 3.03
N GLY A 216 16.06 -8.36 2.52
CA GLY A 216 16.29 -8.58 1.09
C GLY A 216 16.75 -7.34 0.31
N THR A 217 16.70 -6.13 0.89
CA THR A 217 17.07 -4.87 0.21
C THR A 217 18.10 -4.05 1.01
N THR A 218 18.53 -2.90 0.48
CA THR A 218 19.51 -2.03 1.17
C THR A 218 18.80 -1.01 2.08
N PRO A 219 19.46 -0.48 3.13
CA PRO A 219 18.91 0.58 3.98
C PRO A 219 18.42 1.82 3.20
N SER A 220 19.08 2.14 2.08
CA SER A 220 18.70 3.27 1.21
C SER A 220 17.28 3.13 0.64
N SER A 221 16.75 1.92 0.47
CA SER A 221 15.37 1.74 0.00
C SER A 221 14.32 2.14 1.05
N PHE A 222 14.74 2.37 2.30
CA PHE A 222 13.87 2.76 3.41
C PHE A 222 14.01 4.22 3.81
N THR A 223 14.96 4.97 3.22
CA THR A 223 15.13 6.39 3.52
C THR A 223 14.11 7.23 2.76
N THR A 224 13.26 7.96 3.49
CA THR A 224 12.21 8.85 2.95
C THR A 224 12.73 9.99 2.04
N GLY A 225 14.04 10.28 2.09
CA GLY A 225 14.70 11.35 1.32
C GLY A 225 15.62 10.88 0.19
N ALA A 226 15.77 9.58 -0.07
CA ALA A 226 16.52 9.14 -1.25
C ALA A 226 15.66 9.30 -2.50
N VAL A 227 15.72 10.50 -3.09
CA VAL A 227 15.56 10.68 -4.53
C VAL A 227 16.71 9.90 -5.17
N GLY A 228 16.48 8.61 -5.44
CA GLY A 228 17.51 7.69 -5.90
C GLY A 228 16.89 6.63 -6.78
N MET A 229 17.20 6.74 -8.07
CA MET A 229 16.75 5.84 -9.13
C MET A 229 16.86 4.36 -8.73
N GLY A 230 15.72 3.68 -8.79
CA GLY A 230 15.61 2.21 -8.80
C GLY A 230 15.52 1.57 -7.42
N ALA A 231 14.36 0.96 -7.12
CA ALA A 231 14.21 -0.34 -6.43
C ALA A 231 12.82 -0.59 -5.80
N ALA A 232 11.73 -0.09 -6.38
CA ALA A 232 10.63 -1.02 -6.55
C ALA A 232 10.95 -1.80 -7.82
N GLY A 233 10.95 -3.13 -7.74
CA GLY A 233 11.24 -3.98 -8.89
C GLY A 233 10.28 -3.72 -10.07
N VAL A 234 10.38 -4.57 -11.08
CA VAL A 234 9.41 -4.61 -12.18
C VAL A 234 7.99 -4.59 -11.61
N ALA A 235 7.15 -3.64 -12.05
CA ALA A 235 5.76 -3.57 -11.62
C ALA A 235 5.08 -4.91 -11.94
N PRO A 236 4.34 -5.51 -10.98
CA PRO A 236 3.63 -6.74 -11.24
C PRO A 236 2.64 -6.54 -12.39
N GLN A 237 2.42 -7.58 -13.18
CA GLN A 237 1.43 -7.54 -14.24
C GLN A 237 0.03 -7.31 -13.63
N ILE A 238 -0.81 -6.56 -14.33
CA ILE A 238 -2.19 -6.34 -13.90
C ILE A 238 -2.95 -7.66 -14.10
N PRO A 239 -3.48 -8.28 -13.03
CA PRO A 239 -4.26 -9.51 -13.15
C PRO A 239 -5.59 -9.22 -13.87
N PRO A 240 -6.21 -10.23 -14.50
CA PRO A 240 -7.59 -10.08 -14.97
C PRO A 240 -8.51 -9.83 -13.77
N LEU A 241 -9.59 -9.09 -13.98
CA LEU A 241 -10.59 -8.78 -12.96
C LEU A 241 -11.98 -9.13 -13.49
N THR A 242 -12.68 -9.99 -12.76
CA THR A 242 -14.13 -10.16 -12.90
C THR A 242 -14.79 -9.61 -11.65
N THR A 243 -15.66 -8.62 -11.81
CA THR A 243 -16.38 -8.00 -10.70
C THR A 243 -17.86 -7.84 -11.01
N PHE A 244 -18.68 -7.89 -9.96
CA PHE A 244 -20.13 -7.70 -10.01
C PHE A 244 -20.45 -6.53 -9.09
N ALA A 245 -20.95 -5.46 -9.68
CA ALA A 245 -21.20 -4.22 -8.96
C ALA A 245 -22.43 -3.51 -9.52
N ARG A 246 -23.06 -2.68 -8.68
CA ARG A 246 -24.19 -1.84 -9.07
C ARG A 246 -23.72 -0.40 -9.23
N ALA A 247 -24.05 0.22 -10.36
CA ALA A 247 -23.81 1.65 -10.53
C ALA A 247 -24.71 2.44 -9.57
N GLU A 248 -24.15 3.27 -8.70
CA GLU A 248 -24.92 4.10 -7.75
C GLU A 248 -25.50 5.34 -8.42
N THR A 249 -24.83 5.84 -9.46
CA THR A 249 -25.26 6.94 -10.30
C THR A 249 -25.09 6.56 -11.76
N ASP A 250 -25.55 7.40 -12.70
CA ASP A 250 -25.23 7.20 -14.10
C ASP A 250 -23.72 7.35 -14.30
N GLN A 251 -23.10 6.32 -14.85
CA GLN A 251 -21.64 6.24 -14.99
C GLN A 251 -21.26 6.01 -16.44
N VAL A 252 -20.13 6.58 -16.86
CA VAL A 252 -19.47 6.16 -18.10
C VAL A 252 -18.29 5.28 -17.72
N LEU A 253 -18.26 4.07 -18.25
CA LEU A 253 -17.12 3.19 -18.09
C LEU A 253 -16.23 3.33 -19.32
N TRP A 254 -15.00 3.83 -19.12
CA TRP A 254 -14.01 4.02 -20.18
C TRP A 254 -12.94 2.93 -20.14
N ILE A 255 -12.72 2.23 -21.24
CA ILE A 255 -11.62 1.27 -21.37
C ILE A 255 -10.33 2.04 -21.65
N TYR A 256 -9.68 2.50 -20.59
CA TYR A 256 -8.42 3.24 -20.68
C TYR A 256 -7.32 2.42 -21.36
N ARG A 257 -7.22 1.12 -21.04
CA ARG A 257 -6.19 0.24 -21.57
C ARG A 257 -6.73 -1.18 -21.78
N GLY A 258 -6.29 -1.82 -22.86
CA GLY A 258 -6.59 -3.22 -23.13
C GLY A 258 -8.04 -3.45 -23.53
N THR A 259 -8.70 -4.44 -22.92
CA THR A 259 -10.03 -4.91 -23.31
C THR A 259 -10.86 -5.30 -22.09
N ALA A 260 -12.17 -5.12 -22.17
CA ALA A 260 -13.11 -5.62 -21.19
C ALA A 260 -14.41 -6.07 -21.85
N THR A 261 -15.18 -6.91 -21.17
CA THR A 261 -16.55 -7.25 -21.54
C THR A 261 -17.48 -6.72 -20.47
N VAL A 262 -18.52 -5.99 -20.89
CA VAL A 262 -19.55 -5.43 -20.01
C VAL A 262 -20.83 -6.19 -20.24
N THR A 263 -21.38 -6.77 -19.17
CA THR A 263 -22.63 -7.52 -19.21
C THR A 263 -23.61 -6.96 -18.19
N THR A 264 -24.80 -6.60 -18.65
CA THR A 264 -25.96 -6.22 -17.84
C THR A 264 -27.17 -7.01 -18.31
N ALA A 265 -28.32 -6.87 -17.65
CA ALA A 265 -29.54 -7.55 -18.06
C ALA A 265 -29.93 -7.18 -19.52
N GLY A 266 -29.83 -8.16 -20.42
CA GLY A 266 -30.17 -7.98 -21.85
C GLY A 266 -29.10 -7.27 -22.68
N TYR A 267 -27.91 -7.01 -22.14
CA TYR A 267 -26.80 -6.37 -22.86
C TYR A 267 -25.48 -7.05 -22.55
N CYS A 268 -24.72 -7.39 -23.58
CA CYS A 268 -23.37 -7.93 -23.45
C CYS A 268 -22.52 -7.37 -24.59
N ARG A 269 -21.41 -6.68 -24.27
CA ARG A 269 -20.53 -6.09 -25.28
C ARG A 269 -19.07 -6.27 -24.91
N PHE A 270 -18.29 -6.75 -25.88
CA PHE A 270 -16.84 -6.70 -25.86
C PHE A 270 -16.37 -5.30 -26.25
N MET A 271 -15.42 -4.76 -25.49
CA MET A 271 -14.91 -3.40 -25.63
C MET A 271 -13.38 -3.36 -25.64
N GLY A 272 -12.82 -2.53 -26.50
CA GLY A 272 -11.39 -2.27 -26.62
C GLY A 272 -10.96 -0.89 -26.11
N ALA A 273 -9.65 -0.67 -26.05
CA ALA A 273 -9.07 0.57 -25.56
C ALA A 273 -9.62 1.80 -26.30
N GLY A 274 -10.01 2.82 -25.53
CA GLY A 274 -10.63 4.05 -26.03
C GLY A 274 -12.15 4.00 -26.10
N GLU A 275 -12.79 2.83 -26.08
CA GLU A 275 -14.26 2.73 -26.08
C GLU A 275 -14.85 3.03 -24.70
N THR A 276 -16.11 3.47 -24.71
CA THR A 276 -16.91 3.74 -23.53
C THR A 276 -18.28 3.07 -23.59
N VAL A 277 -18.89 2.92 -22.43
CA VAL A 277 -20.30 2.54 -22.30
C VAL A 277 -20.91 3.28 -21.13
N THR A 278 -22.14 3.77 -21.31
CA THR A 278 -22.92 4.34 -20.22
C THR A 278 -23.65 3.23 -19.48
N ILE A 279 -23.50 3.21 -18.16
CA ILE A 279 -24.18 2.29 -17.25
C ILE A 279 -25.14 3.14 -16.40
N PRO A 280 -26.45 2.99 -16.57
CA PRO A 280 -27.44 3.72 -15.78
C PRO A 280 -27.38 3.36 -14.30
N ALA A 281 -27.74 4.32 -13.44
CA ALA A 281 -27.88 4.12 -12.01
C ALA A 281 -28.81 2.93 -11.70
N GLY A 282 -28.46 2.14 -10.68
CA GLY A 282 -29.18 0.95 -10.25
C GLY A 282 -28.94 -0.31 -11.10
N THR A 283 -28.10 -0.24 -12.13
CA THR A 283 -27.85 -1.37 -13.02
C THR A 283 -26.81 -2.33 -12.43
N ASP A 284 -27.23 -3.57 -12.13
CA ASP A 284 -26.32 -4.66 -11.80
C ASP A 284 -25.48 -5.01 -13.04
N THR A 285 -24.17 -4.93 -12.87
CA THR A 285 -23.21 -5.05 -13.97
C THR A 285 -22.13 -6.06 -13.63
N ARG A 286 -21.89 -6.99 -14.55
CA ARG A 286 -20.71 -7.84 -14.57
C ARG A 286 -19.67 -7.22 -15.50
N LEU A 287 -18.47 -7.02 -14.99
CA LEU A 287 -17.32 -6.54 -15.76
C LEU A 287 -16.24 -7.61 -15.78
N ASP A 288 -15.88 -8.08 -16.97
CA ASP A 288 -14.74 -8.97 -17.20
C ASP A 288 -13.62 -8.19 -17.88
N ILE A 289 -12.65 -7.71 -17.10
CA ILE A 289 -11.51 -6.92 -17.56
C ILE A 289 -10.32 -7.87 -17.76
N ALA A 290 -9.76 -7.91 -18.97
CA ALA A 290 -8.68 -8.83 -19.29
C ALA A 290 -7.37 -8.46 -18.57
N ALA A 291 -6.45 -9.43 -18.44
CA ALA A 291 -5.12 -9.17 -17.88
C ALA A 291 -4.42 -8.01 -18.62
N GLY A 292 -3.72 -7.15 -17.88
CA GLY A 292 -3.11 -5.94 -18.46
C GLY A 292 -4.09 -4.80 -18.79
N SER A 293 -5.40 -4.99 -18.62
CA SER A 293 -6.42 -4.01 -19.01
C SER A 293 -6.89 -3.18 -17.81
N ILE A 294 -7.41 -1.99 -18.09
CA ILE A 294 -7.90 -1.04 -17.09
C ILE A 294 -9.19 -0.41 -17.62
N ALA A 295 -10.25 -0.51 -16.84
CA ALA A 295 -11.51 0.21 -17.08
C ALA A 295 -11.71 1.25 -15.98
N LEU A 296 -11.94 2.51 -16.34
CA LEU A 296 -12.11 3.61 -15.40
C LEU A 296 -13.57 4.10 -15.45
N PRO A 297 -14.27 4.12 -14.31
CA PRO A 297 -15.47 4.92 -14.17
C PRO A 297 -15.11 6.41 -14.31
N VAL A 298 -15.81 7.11 -15.19
CA VAL A 298 -15.67 8.54 -15.44
C VAL A 298 -17.06 9.20 -15.47
N PRO A 299 -17.17 10.50 -15.17
CA PRO A 299 -18.46 11.19 -15.15
C PRO A 299 -19.13 11.17 -16.54
N VAL A 300 -20.46 11.27 -16.56
CA VAL A 300 -21.27 11.22 -17.79
C VAL A 300 -20.90 12.32 -18.81
N ASN A 301 -20.34 13.44 -18.33
CA ASN A 301 -19.90 14.56 -19.17
C ASN A 301 -18.45 14.42 -19.67
N PHE A 302 -17.82 13.25 -19.51
CA PHE A 302 -16.49 12.98 -20.04
C PHE A 302 -16.49 13.04 -21.58
N ASP A 303 -15.70 13.94 -22.15
CA ASP A 303 -15.51 14.02 -23.61
C ASP A 303 -14.43 13.03 -24.05
N GLU A 304 -14.87 11.91 -24.63
CA GLU A 304 -14.02 10.82 -25.12
C GLU A 304 -13.06 11.23 -26.22
N ARG A 305 -13.35 12.31 -26.97
CA ARG A 305 -12.53 12.69 -28.14
C ARG A 305 -11.25 13.41 -27.74
N ASN A 306 -11.26 14.05 -26.56
CA ASN A 306 -10.18 14.92 -26.08
C ASN A 306 -9.76 14.66 -24.62
N GLY A 307 -10.42 13.76 -23.90
CA GLY A 307 -10.13 13.42 -22.51
C GLY A 307 -8.79 12.69 -22.34
N THR A 308 -7.99 13.12 -21.36
CA THR A 308 -6.75 12.43 -20.97
C THR A 308 -6.95 11.61 -19.70
N VAL A 309 -6.03 10.66 -19.42
CA VAL A 309 -6.06 9.92 -18.15
C VAL A 309 -5.90 10.83 -16.95
N ASP A 310 -5.03 11.85 -17.03
CA ASP A 310 -4.87 12.86 -15.98
C ASP A 310 -6.20 13.56 -15.67
N TRP A 311 -6.97 13.90 -16.71
CA TRP A 311 -8.28 14.50 -16.55
C TRP A 311 -9.25 13.54 -15.86
N ALA A 312 -9.36 12.30 -16.35
CA ALA A 312 -10.22 11.28 -15.75
C ALA A 312 -9.90 11.06 -14.25
N LEU A 313 -8.62 10.99 -13.90
CA LEU A 313 -8.15 10.80 -12.53
C LEU A 313 -8.49 12.00 -11.63
N VAL A 314 -8.23 13.23 -12.10
CA VAL A 314 -8.54 14.46 -11.34
C VAL A 314 -10.04 14.56 -11.03
N PHE A 315 -10.89 14.21 -12.00
CA PHE A 315 -12.35 14.27 -11.78
C PHE A 315 -12.84 13.17 -10.84
N GLY A 316 -12.36 11.94 -11.00
CA GLY A 316 -12.68 10.84 -10.09
C GLY A 316 -12.28 11.12 -8.64
N MET A 317 -11.32 12.00 -8.40
CA MET A 317 -10.96 12.47 -7.05
C MET A 317 -11.93 13.49 -6.46
N CYS A 318 -12.61 14.28 -7.30
CA CYS A 318 -13.56 15.31 -6.86
C CYS A 318 -14.93 14.74 -6.49
N GLU A 319 -15.37 13.69 -7.19
CA GLU A 319 -16.57 12.92 -6.84
C GLU A 319 -16.20 11.84 -5.82
N MET A 320 -16.12 12.21 -4.54
CA MET A 320 -15.71 11.34 -3.41
C MET A 320 -16.64 10.14 -3.11
N THR A 321 -17.59 9.82 -4.00
CA THR A 321 -18.51 8.69 -3.88
C THR A 321 -18.06 7.53 -4.76
N THR A 322 -18.01 6.32 -4.21
CA THR A 322 -17.71 5.12 -5.01
C THR A 322 -18.79 4.94 -6.08
N PRO A 323 -18.46 5.02 -7.38
CA PRO A 323 -19.46 5.03 -8.46
C PRO A 323 -20.16 3.68 -8.62
N PHE A 324 -19.48 2.59 -8.26
CA PHE A 324 -20.02 1.25 -8.23
C PHE A 324 -19.97 0.69 -6.81
N ALA A 325 -21.12 0.29 -6.29
CA ALA A 325 -21.21 -0.42 -5.01
C ALA A 325 -21.03 -1.93 -5.21
N ALA A 326 -20.31 -2.55 -4.27
CA ALA A 326 -20.25 -4.01 -4.18
C ALA A 326 -21.66 -4.56 -3.94
N LEU A 327 -22.04 -5.61 -4.67
CA LEU A 327 -23.30 -6.30 -4.41
C LEU A 327 -23.23 -7.06 -3.08
N GLU A 328 -24.32 -7.04 -2.30
CA GLU A 328 -24.45 -7.91 -1.14
C GLU A 328 -24.42 -9.40 -1.55
N GLU A 329 -24.07 -10.31 -0.65
CA GLU A 329 -23.93 -11.74 -0.96
C GLU A 329 -25.19 -12.35 -1.61
N THR A 330 -26.37 -11.90 -1.20
CA THR A 330 -27.66 -12.33 -1.77
C THR A 330 -27.90 -11.76 -3.16
N GLU A 331 -27.62 -10.47 -3.36
CA GLU A 331 -27.74 -9.79 -4.66
C GLU A 331 -26.72 -10.33 -5.65
N ARG A 332 -25.49 -10.56 -5.20
CA ARG A 332 -24.42 -11.16 -5.99
C ARG A 332 -24.83 -12.53 -6.53
N LYS A 333 -25.42 -13.40 -5.71
CA LYS A 333 -25.90 -14.72 -6.18
C LYS A 333 -26.97 -14.60 -7.26
N LEU A 334 -27.83 -13.58 -7.16
CA LEU A 334 -28.85 -13.31 -8.17
C LEU A 334 -28.21 -12.80 -9.46
N ALA A 335 -27.32 -11.81 -9.35
CA ALA A 335 -26.58 -11.26 -10.49
C ALA A 335 -25.71 -12.33 -11.18
N GLU A 336 -25.08 -13.24 -10.44
CA GLU A 336 -24.34 -14.37 -11.00
C GLU A 336 -25.26 -15.28 -11.82
N LYS A 337 -26.48 -15.55 -11.35
CA LYS A 337 -27.44 -16.35 -12.12
C LYS A 337 -27.87 -15.66 -13.42
N ASP A 338 -28.06 -14.35 -13.37
CA ASP A 338 -28.67 -13.58 -14.46
C ASP A 338 -27.64 -13.05 -15.49
N LEU A 339 -26.41 -12.79 -15.06
CA LEU A 339 -25.36 -12.15 -15.85
C LEU A 339 -24.23 -13.11 -16.25
N ILE A 340 -24.19 -14.34 -15.72
CA ILE A 340 -23.32 -15.37 -16.27
C ILE A 340 -24.02 -15.94 -17.52
N PRO A 341 -23.39 -15.87 -18.71
CA PRO A 341 -23.95 -16.47 -19.91
C PRO A 341 -24.24 -17.96 -19.68
N THR A 342 -25.46 -18.40 -19.95
CA THR A 342 -25.80 -19.82 -19.95
C THR A 342 -25.13 -20.47 -21.16
N VAL A 343 -24.30 -21.49 -20.91
CA VAL A 343 -23.62 -22.29 -21.94
C VAL A 343 -24.63 -23.11 -22.72
#